data_AF-A0A9D6U6Q4-F1
#
_entry.id   AF-A0A9D6U6Q4-F1
#
_cell.length_a   1.000
_cell.length_b   1.000
_cell.length_c   1.000
_cell.angle_alpha   90.00
_cell.angle_beta   90.00
_cell.angle_gamma   90.00
#
_symmetry.space_group_name_H-M   'P 1'
#
loop_
_entity.id
_entity.type
_entity.pdbx_description
1 polymer ?
#
loop_
_entity_poly.entity_id
_entity_poly.type
_entity_poly.pdbx_seq_one_letter_code
_entity_poly.pdbx_strand_id
1 'polypeptide(L)'
;MTTPKRIQLYLYGFLIGCVMVYFVLIRGRNRGYWLPENRVKEQLMKGNLVFTEHAQCRMKCRAISEEEVRDILKNGNVNFSESHPHDSPCPSYAFDGTTSAKENVRIVFASCDTLTTKVVTAIDLGLKQDTCECR
;
A
#
# COMPACT_ATOMS: atom_id res chain seq x y z
N MET A 1 -16.11 -41.44 40.50
CA MET A 1 -16.27 -40.70 39.23
C MET A 1 -14.90 -40.24 38.77
N THR A 2 -14.40 -40.76 37.66
CA THR A 2 -13.04 -40.48 37.16
C THR A 2 -12.96 -39.05 36.61
N THR A 3 -12.05 -38.26 37.20
CA THR A 3 -11.69 -36.87 36.84
C THR A 3 -11.51 -36.56 35.34
N PRO A 4 -11.05 -37.47 34.44
CA PRO A 4 -10.90 -37.17 33.00
C PRO A 4 -12.20 -36.77 32.29
N LYS A 5 -13.36 -37.32 32.69
CA LYS A 5 -14.64 -37.00 32.05
C LYS A 5 -15.05 -35.53 32.24
N ARG A 6 -14.64 -34.92 33.35
CA ARG A 6 -14.91 -33.50 33.62
C ARG A 6 -14.07 -32.59 32.73
N ILE A 7 -12.77 -32.90 32.59
CA ILE A 7 -11.85 -32.15 31.72
C ILE A 7 -12.31 -32.20 30.26
N GLN A 8 -12.78 -33.36 29.81
CA GLN A 8 -13.24 -33.56 28.43
C GLN A 8 -14.45 -32.68 28.09
N LEU A 9 -15.38 -32.49 29.02
CA LEU A 9 -16.52 -31.59 28.87
C LEU A 9 -16.10 -30.11 28.78
N TYR A 10 -15.13 -29.68 29.61
CA TYR A 10 -14.60 -28.31 29.55
C TYR A 10 -13.87 -28.03 28.23
N LEU A 11 -13.08 -29.00 27.72
CA LEU A 11 -12.38 -28.86 26.44
C LEU A 11 -13.36 -28.73 25.26
N TYR A 12 -14.47 -29.47 25.27
CA TYR A 12 -15.47 -29.37 24.21
C TYR A 12 -16.13 -27.99 24.19
N GLY A 13 -16.49 -27.45 25.35
CA GLY A 13 -17.01 -26.09 25.48
C GLY A 13 -16.00 -25.02 25.06
N PHE A 14 -14.73 -25.16 25.46
CA PHE A 14 -13.66 -24.25 25.06
C PHE A 14 -13.44 -24.25 23.55
N LEU A 15 -13.44 -25.43 22.91
CA LEU A 15 -13.31 -25.54 21.45
C LEU A 15 -14.49 -24.89 20.73
N ILE A 16 -15.73 -25.15 21.16
CA ILE A 16 -16.92 -24.50 20.58
C ILE A 16 -16.84 -22.97 20.74
N GLY A 17 -16.40 -22.48 21.90
CA GLY A 17 -16.18 -21.05 22.15
C GLY A 17 -15.12 -20.45 21.22
N CYS A 18 -13.99 -21.13 21.05
CA CYS A 18 -12.93 -20.73 20.12
C CYS A 18 -13.43 -20.70 18.67
N VAL A 19 -14.24 -21.68 18.26
CA VAL A 19 -14.87 -21.72 16.92
C VAL A 19 -15.84 -20.55 16.76
N MET A 20 -16.70 -20.28 17.74
CA MET A 20 -17.65 -19.16 17.69
C MET A 20 -16.92 -17.81 17.59
N VAL A 21 -15.90 -17.60 18.44
CA VAL A 21 -15.06 -16.39 18.40
C VAL A 21 -14.33 -16.28 17.05
N TYR A 22 -13.80 -17.38 16.53
CA TYR A 22 -13.15 -17.38 15.22
C TYR A 22 -14.13 -16.96 14.12
N PHE A 23 -15.32 -17.56 14.06
CA PHE A 23 -16.30 -17.24 13.02
C PHE A 23 -16.88 -15.84 13.13
N VAL A 24 -17.10 -15.33 14.36
CA VAL A 24 -17.72 -14.03 14.58
C VAL A 24 -16.71 -12.88 14.51
N LEU A 25 -15.52 -13.03 15.11
CA LEU A 25 -14.57 -11.93 15.32
C LEU A 25 -13.31 -12.02 14.45
N ILE A 26 -12.98 -13.18 13.89
CA ILE A 26 -11.70 -13.38 13.19
C ILE A 26 -11.91 -13.61 11.69
N ARG A 27 -12.89 -14.44 11.32
CA ARG A 27 -13.17 -14.83 9.95
C ARG A 27 -13.67 -13.63 9.15
N GLY A 28 -12.93 -13.27 8.10
CA GLY A 28 -13.33 -12.23 7.14
C GLY A 28 -13.16 -10.78 7.59
N ARG A 29 -12.68 -10.51 8.81
CA ARG A 29 -12.37 -9.13 9.23
C ARG A 29 -10.98 -8.74 8.72
N ASN A 30 -10.94 -7.72 7.85
CA ASN A 30 -9.68 -7.12 7.44
C ASN A 30 -9.10 -6.28 8.59
N ARG A 31 -8.22 -6.90 9.39
CA ARG A 31 -7.51 -6.27 10.52
C ARG A 31 -6.51 -5.19 10.05
N GLY A 32 -6.40 -4.92 8.76
CA GLY A 32 -5.48 -3.90 8.25
C GLY A 32 -5.95 -2.46 8.42
N TYR A 33 -7.24 -2.19 8.69
CA TYR A 33 -7.78 -0.82 8.58
C TYR A 33 -7.15 0.22 9.53
N TRP A 34 -6.54 -0.24 10.64
CA TRP A 34 -5.84 0.63 11.58
C TRP A 34 -4.38 0.89 11.21
N LEU A 35 -3.81 0.16 10.25
CA LEU A 35 -2.42 0.34 9.83
C LEU A 35 -2.28 1.67 9.06
N PRO A 36 -1.19 2.43 9.30
CA PRO A 36 -0.96 3.71 8.63
C PRO A 36 -0.88 3.56 7.11
N GLU A 37 -0.34 2.44 6.62
CA GLU A 37 -0.23 2.12 5.19
C GLU A 37 -1.59 2.12 4.49
N ASN A 38 -2.60 1.46 5.08
CA ASN A 38 -3.93 1.37 4.49
C ASN A 38 -4.64 2.73 4.48
N ARG A 39 -4.39 3.57 5.49
CA ARG A 39 -4.94 4.94 5.52
C ARG A 39 -4.37 5.81 4.42
N VAL A 40 -3.06 5.76 4.21
CA VAL A 40 -2.39 6.50 3.13
C VAL A 40 -2.90 6.03 1.76
N LYS A 41 -2.97 4.72 1.55
CA LYS A 41 -3.54 4.12 0.32
C LYS A 41 -4.96 4.60 0.07
N GLU A 42 -5.84 4.51 1.07
CA GLU A 42 -7.24 4.92 0.94
C GLU A 42 -7.38 6.42 0.62
N GLN A 43 -6.57 7.26 1.26
CA GLN A 43 -6.55 8.70 1.00
C GLN A 43 -6.12 9.00 -0.44
N LEU A 44 -5.01 8.41 -0.88
CA LEU A 44 -4.47 8.64 -2.23
C LEU A 44 -5.38 8.08 -3.33
N MET A 45 -6.04 6.93 -3.09
CA MET A 45 -6.99 6.32 -4.03
C MET A 45 -8.29 7.12 -4.19
N LYS A 46 -8.69 7.90 -3.18
CA LYS A 46 -9.85 8.81 -3.29
C LYS A 46 -9.55 10.02 -4.18
N GLY A 47 -8.29 10.42 -4.26
CA GLY A 47 -7.85 11.53 -5.10
C GLY A 47 -7.73 11.16 -6.57
N ASN A 48 -8.06 12.09 -7.45
CA ASN A 48 -7.78 11.96 -8.88
C ASN A 48 -6.27 12.09 -9.13
N LEU A 49 -5.72 11.16 -9.91
CA LEU A 49 -4.30 11.18 -10.28
C LEU A 49 -4.00 12.31 -11.27
N VAL A 50 -3.06 13.17 -10.90
CA VAL A 50 -2.56 14.27 -11.73
C VAL A 50 -1.06 14.08 -11.92
N PHE A 51 -0.60 13.96 -13.17
CA PHE A 51 0.80 13.73 -13.48
C PHE A 51 1.53 15.06 -13.68
N THR A 52 2.57 15.31 -12.89
CA THR A 52 3.47 16.46 -13.09
C THR A 52 4.29 16.29 -14.38
N GLU A 53 4.78 17.40 -14.95
CA GLU A 53 5.64 17.34 -16.14
C GLU A 53 6.89 16.48 -15.91
N HIS A 54 7.50 16.62 -14.73
CA HIS A 54 8.64 15.82 -14.30
C HIS A 54 8.31 14.32 -14.25
N ALA A 55 7.17 13.95 -13.66
CA ALA A 55 6.70 12.56 -13.64
C ALA A 55 6.45 12.03 -15.05
N GLN A 56 5.78 12.78 -15.91
CA GLN A 56 5.52 12.36 -17.29
C GLN A 56 6.82 12.13 -18.07
N CYS A 57 7.82 13.00 -17.89
CA CYS A 57 9.14 12.81 -18.50
C CYS A 57 9.81 11.51 -18.02
N ARG A 58 9.85 11.29 -16.70
CA ARG A 58 10.45 10.09 -16.11
C ARG A 58 9.70 8.80 -16.43
N MET A 59 8.38 8.87 -16.54
CA MET A 59 7.54 7.77 -16.99
C MET A 59 7.86 7.40 -18.44
N LYS A 60 7.89 8.38 -19.35
CA LYS A 60 8.25 8.16 -20.76
C LYS A 60 9.65 7.60 -20.93
N CYS A 61 10.64 8.19 -20.26
CA CYS A 61 12.03 7.75 -20.34
C CYS A 61 12.22 6.28 -19.93
N ARG A 62 11.41 5.81 -18.98
CA ARG A 62 11.51 4.45 -18.43
C ARG A 62 10.39 3.52 -18.92
N ALA A 63 9.61 3.94 -19.92
CA ALA A 63 8.46 3.21 -20.44
C ALA A 63 7.48 2.73 -19.35
N ILE A 64 7.28 3.55 -18.31
CA ILE A 64 6.29 3.30 -17.25
C ILE A 64 4.97 3.92 -17.69
N SER A 65 3.94 3.09 -17.84
CA SER A 65 2.61 3.55 -18.23
C SER A 65 1.79 4.07 -17.04
N GLU A 66 0.72 4.81 -17.31
CA GLU A 66 -0.21 5.23 -16.26
C GLU A 66 -0.93 4.06 -15.59
N GLU A 67 -1.16 2.96 -16.32
CA GLU A 67 -1.77 1.74 -15.79
C GLU A 67 -0.89 1.12 -14.72
N GLU A 68 0.42 1.08 -14.95
CA GLU A 68 1.39 0.59 -13.96
C GLU A 68 1.45 1.51 -12.73
N VAL A 69 1.36 2.84 -12.92
CA VAL A 69 1.27 3.77 -11.78
C VAL A 69 0.01 3.51 -10.94
N ARG A 70 -1.14 3.26 -11.59
CA ARG A 70 -2.38 2.90 -10.90
C ARG A 70 -2.27 1.55 -10.20
N ASP A 71 -1.59 0.60 -10.82
CA ASP A 71 -1.36 -0.72 -10.22
C ASP A 71 -0.48 -0.62 -8.98
N ILE A 72 0.62 0.13 -9.03
CA ILE A 72 1.49 0.40 -7.89
C ILE A 72 0.74 1.13 -6.77
N LEU A 73 -0.14 2.09 -7.09
CA LEU A 73 -0.96 2.75 -6.08
C LEU A 73 -1.87 1.77 -5.32
N LYS A 74 -2.39 0.75 -6.02
CA LYS A 74 -3.33 -0.23 -5.46
C LYS A 74 -2.63 -1.38 -4.73
N ASN A 75 -1.57 -1.92 -5.33
CA ASN A 75 -0.94 -3.18 -4.93
C ASN A 75 0.46 -2.98 -4.33
N GLY A 76 1.12 -1.85 -4.59
CA GLY A 76 2.45 -1.52 -4.06
C GLY A 76 2.44 -1.28 -2.54
N ASN A 77 3.61 -1.32 -1.92
CA ASN A 77 3.79 -1.10 -0.48
C ASN A 77 4.29 0.32 -0.21
N VAL A 78 3.82 0.96 0.86
CA VAL A 78 4.26 2.31 1.22
C VAL A 78 5.63 2.23 1.91
N ASN A 79 6.63 2.84 1.29
CA ASN A 79 7.94 3.00 1.89
C ASN A 79 7.99 4.28 2.73
N PHE A 80 7.70 4.15 4.03
CA PHE A 80 7.72 5.28 4.96
C PHE A 80 9.10 5.90 5.17
N SER A 81 10.19 5.17 4.93
CA SER A 81 11.56 5.70 5.06
C SER A 81 11.87 6.73 3.98
N GLU A 82 11.24 6.58 2.81
CA GLU A 82 11.42 7.43 1.62
C GLU A 82 10.21 8.37 1.42
N SER A 83 9.27 8.36 2.36
CA SER A 83 8.09 9.22 2.38
C SER A 83 8.30 10.41 3.30
N HIS A 84 7.73 11.55 2.94
CA HIS A 84 7.77 12.77 3.76
C HIS A 84 6.33 13.20 4.08
N PRO A 85 5.68 12.53 5.05
CA PRO A 85 4.28 12.79 5.40
C PRO A 85 4.04 14.15 6.07
N HIS A 86 5.10 14.83 6.52
CA HIS A 86 5.03 16.13 7.18
C HIS A 86 5.37 17.31 6.25
N ASP A 87 5.60 17.04 4.95
CA ASP A 87 5.89 18.10 3.98
C ASP A 87 4.68 19.02 3.79
N SER A 88 4.96 20.31 3.66
CA SER A 88 3.99 21.36 3.36
C SER A 88 4.34 22.02 2.02
N PRO A 89 3.39 22.27 1.12
CA PRO A 89 1.94 22.14 1.29
C PRO A 89 1.37 20.74 1.05
N CYS A 90 2.15 19.81 0.48
CA CYS A 90 1.68 18.49 0.08
C CYS A 90 2.54 17.37 0.67
N PRO A 91 2.02 16.56 1.60
CA PRO A 91 2.66 15.33 2.06
C PRO A 91 3.01 14.39 0.90
N SER A 92 4.23 13.86 0.89
CA SER A 92 4.71 12.92 -0.13
C SER A 92 4.85 11.50 0.41
N TYR A 93 4.49 10.51 -0.40
CA TYR A 93 4.51 9.09 -0.08
C TYR A 93 5.16 8.30 -1.21
N ALA A 94 6.22 7.56 -0.88
CA ALA A 94 6.88 6.65 -1.79
C ALA A 94 6.23 5.27 -1.73
N PHE A 95 5.93 4.70 -2.90
CA PHE A 95 5.37 3.37 -3.05
C PHE A 95 6.34 2.49 -3.83
N ASP A 96 6.73 1.37 -3.23
CA ASP A 96 7.61 0.37 -3.83
C ASP A 96 6.78 -0.84 -4.28
N GLY A 97 7.00 -1.33 -5.49
CA GLY A 97 6.30 -2.51 -5.97
C GLY A 97 6.85 -3.07 -7.28
N THR A 98 6.34 -4.25 -7.61
CA THR A 98 6.60 -4.95 -8.87
C THR A 98 5.45 -4.67 -9.84
N THR A 99 5.75 -4.35 -11.08
CA THR A 99 4.78 -4.21 -12.17
C THR A 99 4.99 -5.31 -13.21
N SER A 100 4.02 -5.52 -14.09
CA SER A 100 4.04 -6.51 -15.18
C SER A 100 5.31 -6.42 -16.05
N ALA A 101 5.87 -5.24 -16.22
CA ALA A 101 7.06 -5.01 -17.06
C ALA A 101 8.38 -4.96 -16.27
N LYS A 102 8.35 -4.72 -14.94
CA LYS A 102 9.54 -4.41 -14.14
C LYS A 102 9.41 -4.87 -12.70
N GLU A 103 10.48 -5.48 -12.17
CA GLU A 103 10.47 -6.03 -10.82
C GLU A 103 10.53 -4.96 -9.71
N ASN A 104 11.23 -3.83 -9.89
CA ASN A 104 11.42 -2.88 -8.79
C ASN A 104 11.20 -1.43 -9.23
N VAL A 105 9.97 -0.94 -9.03
CA VAL A 105 9.59 0.44 -9.33
C VAL A 105 9.19 1.16 -8.05
N ARG A 106 9.66 2.41 -7.91
CA ARG A 106 9.25 3.35 -6.88
C ARG A 106 8.47 4.50 -7.51
N ILE A 107 7.25 4.72 -7.05
CA ILE A 107 6.43 5.87 -7.46
C ILE A 107 6.22 6.79 -6.25
N VAL A 108 6.46 8.09 -6.42
CA VAL A 108 6.22 9.07 -5.36
C VAL A 108 4.93 9.83 -5.67
N PHE A 109 3.98 9.72 -4.75
CA PHE A 109 2.70 10.42 -4.78
C PHE A 109 2.70 11.56 -3.76
N ALA A 110 2.20 12.73 -4.15
CA ALA A 110 1.97 13.85 -3.24
C ALA A 110 0.46 14.09 -3.09
N SER A 111 -0.04 14.05 -1.86
CA SER A 111 -1.42 14.41 -1.54
C SER A 111 -1.45 15.90 -1.21
N CYS A 112 -1.83 16.74 -2.16
CA CYS A 112 -1.98 18.19 -1.91
C CYS A 112 -3.34 18.52 -1.30
N ASP A 113 -4.38 17.81 -1.74
CA ASP A 113 -5.77 18.00 -1.32
C ASP A 113 -6.44 16.63 -1.12
N THR A 114 -7.66 16.64 -0.60
CA THR A 114 -8.49 15.42 -0.46
C THR A 114 -8.98 14.87 -1.80
N LEU A 115 -8.91 15.67 -2.86
CA LEU A 115 -9.44 15.33 -4.19
C LEU A 115 -8.36 15.12 -5.25
N THR A 116 -7.11 15.48 -4.98
CA THR A 116 -6.03 15.42 -5.98
C THR A 116 -4.79 14.74 -5.42
N THR A 117 -4.34 13.71 -6.14
CA THR A 117 -3.10 13.00 -5.88
C THR A 117 -2.14 13.29 -7.01
N LYS A 118 -1.07 14.04 -6.74
CA LYS A 118 -0.05 14.35 -7.74
C LYS A 118 0.99 13.25 -7.83
N VAL A 119 1.31 12.80 -9.02
CA VAL A 119 2.47 11.92 -9.26
C VAL A 119 3.68 12.82 -9.45
N VAL A 120 4.63 12.76 -8.53
CA VAL A 120 5.82 13.63 -8.50
C VAL A 120 6.92 13.04 -9.37
N THR A 121 7.19 11.75 -9.19
CA THR A 121 8.23 11.05 -9.95
C THR A 121 7.96 9.56 -9.99
N ALA A 122 8.43 8.92 -11.07
CA ALA A 122 8.60 7.48 -11.17
C ALA A 122 10.10 7.18 -11.16
N ILE A 123 10.52 6.11 -10.49
CA ILE A 123 11.91 5.70 -10.35
C ILE A 123 11.97 4.19 -10.58
N ASP A 124 12.93 3.76 -11.40
CA ASP A 124 13.23 2.34 -11.59
C ASP A 124 14.46 1.99 -10.76
N LEU A 125 14.28 1.17 -9.73
CA LEU A 125 15.34 0.79 -8.80
C LEU A 125 16.28 -0.27 -9.40
N GLY A 126 15.91 -0.88 -10.53
CA GLY A 126 16.75 -1.83 -11.26
C GLY A 126 17.83 -1.18 -12.12
N LEU A 127 17.69 0.12 -12.42
CA LEU A 127 18.67 0.86 -13.22
C LEU A 127 19.83 1.37 -12.34
N LYS A 128 21.05 0.93 -12.63
CA LYS A 128 22.28 1.36 -11.93
C LYS A 128 22.71 2.80 -12.24
N GLN A 129 22.21 3.40 -13.31
CA GLN A 129 22.47 4.80 -13.69
C GLN A 129 21.20 5.48 -14.18
N ASP A 130 20.97 6.70 -13.68
CA ASP A 130 19.83 7.53 -14.06
C ASP A 130 20.19 8.30 -15.35
N THR A 131 19.67 7.86 -16.49
CA THR A 131 19.97 8.45 -17.81
C THR A 131 18.91 9.47 -18.27
N CYS A 132 17.91 9.76 -17.44
CA CYS A 132 16.81 10.63 -17.80
C CYS A 132 17.09 12.09 -17.38
N GLU A 133 17.33 12.98 -18.34
CA GLU A 133 17.39 14.43 -18.10
C GLU A 133 15.99 15.04 -18.11
N CYS A 134 15.30 14.97 -16.97
CA CYS A 134 14.01 15.63 -16.77
C CYS A 134 14.21 16.87 -15.90
N ARG A 135 14.03 18.07 -16.48
CA ARG A 135 14.06 19.36 -15.78
C ARG A 135 12.69 19.75 -15.27
#